data_AF-A0AAU3JAQ8-F1
#
_entry.id   AF-A0AAU3JAQ8-F1
#
_cell.length_a   1.000
_cell.length_b   1.000
_cell.length_c   1.000
_cell.angle_alpha   90.00
_cell.angle_beta   90.00
_cell.angle_gamma   90.00
#
_symmetry.space_group_name_H-M   'P 1'
#
loop_
_entity.id
_entity.type
_entity.pdbx_description
1 polymer ?
#
loop_
_entity_poly.entity_id
_entity_poly.type
_entity_poly.pdbx_seq_one_letter_code
_entity_poly.pdbx_strand_id
1 'polypeptide(L)'
;MFAKPVPGRTTADAEGDVVVLLIGMRVNHFWAVHQWLPVMLSMFRMLGELARDADRGLLGRVVLTASPRTYYIVQYWESKEKLYAYAASPDMFHHRVWGIVNRKERAGKVRGHVGLWHEAYVVPEGSYESIYFDMPAVGLAGAHGQVPLDKRGRYAEDRFAHRSAGAGRKTG
;
A
#
# COMPACT_ATOMS: atom_id res chain seq x y z
N MET A 1 0.08 8.63 17.16
CA MET A 1 -0.62 9.93 17.15
C MET A 1 -1.96 9.69 16.49
N PHE A 2 -3.08 9.90 17.18
CA PHE A 2 -4.39 9.81 16.53
C PHE A 2 -4.56 11.03 15.62
N ALA A 3 -4.69 10.81 14.31
CA ALA A 3 -4.92 11.90 13.37
C ALA A 3 -6.30 12.52 13.63
N LYS A 4 -6.39 13.85 13.62
CA LYS A 4 -7.66 14.54 13.84
C LYS A 4 -8.55 14.37 12.61
N PRO A 5 -9.85 14.05 12.77
CA PRO A 5 -10.81 14.07 11.68
C PRO A 5 -10.85 15.42 10.97
N VAL A 6 -11.01 15.41 9.64
CA VAL A 6 -11.34 16.60 8.86
C VAL A 6 -12.86 16.63 8.69
N PRO A 7 -13.58 17.61 9.29
CA PRO A 7 -15.03 17.67 9.18
C PRO A 7 -15.51 17.86 7.75
N GLY A 8 -16.61 17.21 7.41
CA GLY A 8 -17.26 17.31 6.10
C GLY A 8 -16.77 16.28 5.08
N ARG A 9 -17.04 16.57 3.80
CA ARG A 9 -16.75 15.66 2.68
C ARG A 9 -15.49 16.09 1.95
N THR A 10 -14.57 15.15 1.80
CA THR A 10 -13.28 15.35 1.14
C THR A 10 -12.98 14.20 0.18
N THR A 11 -11.95 14.38 -0.64
CA THR A 11 -11.46 13.39 -1.60
C THR A 11 -9.93 13.45 -1.66
N ALA A 12 -9.29 12.43 -2.23
CA ALA A 12 -7.84 12.42 -2.42
C ALA A 12 -7.42 13.40 -3.51
N ASP A 13 -6.28 14.06 -3.29
CA ASP A 13 -5.67 14.99 -4.24
C ASP A 13 -4.72 14.27 -5.24
N ALA A 14 -5.07 13.04 -5.63
CA ALA A 14 -4.23 12.20 -6.46
C ALA A 14 -4.32 12.62 -7.94
N GLU A 15 -3.17 12.89 -8.54
CA GLU A 15 -3.00 13.24 -9.95
C GLU A 15 -2.06 12.26 -10.64
N GLY A 16 -2.32 11.96 -11.92
CA GLY A 16 -1.59 10.94 -12.66
C GLY A 16 -1.99 9.49 -12.30
N ASP A 17 -1.11 8.54 -12.62
CA ASP A 17 -1.36 7.12 -12.35
C ASP A 17 -1.12 6.80 -10.87
N VAL A 18 -1.96 5.94 -10.29
CA VAL A 18 -1.85 5.50 -8.90
C VAL A 18 -1.36 4.07 -8.85
N VAL A 19 -0.34 3.81 -8.03
CA VAL A 19 0.18 2.46 -7.81
C VAL A 19 -0.12 2.00 -6.39
N VAL A 20 -0.85 0.88 -6.27
CA VAL A 20 -1.24 0.30 -4.99
C VAL A 20 -0.70 -1.11 -4.88
N LEU A 21 0.03 -1.39 -3.80
CA LEU A 21 0.51 -2.73 -3.47
C LEU A 21 -0.14 -3.20 -2.18
N LEU A 22 -0.90 -4.29 -2.26
CA LEU A 22 -1.41 -4.99 -1.11
C LEU A 22 -0.45 -6.13 -0.79
N ILE A 23 -0.04 -6.24 0.47
CA ILE A 23 0.71 -7.39 0.98
C ILE A 23 0.00 -7.88 2.21
N GLY A 24 -0.09 -9.20 2.39
CA GLY A 24 -0.63 -9.71 3.63
C GLY A 24 -0.10 -11.07 4.03
N MET A 25 -0.49 -11.42 5.24
CA MET A 25 -0.11 -12.64 5.90
C MET A 25 -1.31 -13.24 6.62
N ARG A 26 -1.41 -14.57 6.57
CA ARG A 26 -2.35 -15.34 7.37
C ARG A 26 -1.61 -16.35 8.23
N VAL A 27 -1.87 -16.34 9.54
CA VAL A 27 -1.44 -17.38 10.46
C VAL A 27 -2.45 -18.53 10.40
N ASN A 28 -2.03 -19.68 9.84
CA ASN A 28 -2.89 -20.85 9.75
C ASN A 28 -2.89 -21.63 11.08
N HIS A 29 -1.73 -21.72 11.73
CA HIS A 29 -1.55 -22.42 13.00
C HIS A 29 -0.89 -21.51 14.05
N PHE A 30 -1.65 -21.09 15.07
CA PHE A 30 -1.15 -20.19 16.11
C PHE A 30 0.02 -20.78 16.91
N TRP A 31 0.04 -22.08 17.14
CA TRP A 31 1.13 -22.77 17.85
C TRP A 31 2.50 -22.63 17.18
N ALA A 32 2.54 -22.24 15.90
CA ALA A 32 3.76 -22.20 15.10
C ALA A 32 4.42 -20.82 15.23
N VAL A 33 4.45 -20.27 16.44
CA VAL A 33 4.94 -18.90 16.73
C VAL A 33 6.36 -18.72 16.21
N HIS A 34 7.22 -19.72 16.39
CA HIS A 34 8.60 -19.73 15.90
C HIS A 34 8.72 -19.67 14.36
N GLN A 35 7.63 -19.90 13.63
CA GLN A 35 7.57 -19.84 12.18
C GLN A 35 6.95 -18.52 11.70
N TRP A 36 5.80 -18.12 12.25
CA TRP A 36 5.07 -16.95 11.79
C TRP A 36 5.58 -15.62 12.36
N LEU A 37 6.01 -15.60 13.62
CA LEU A 37 6.47 -14.37 14.28
C LEU A 37 7.70 -13.75 13.58
N PRO A 38 8.73 -14.50 13.17
CA PRO A 38 9.86 -13.92 12.44
C PRO A 38 9.46 -13.31 11.09
N VAL A 39 8.48 -13.90 10.40
CA VAL A 39 7.97 -13.37 9.11
C VAL A 39 7.24 -12.05 9.35
N MET A 40 6.39 -12.01 10.38
CA MET A 40 5.66 -10.80 10.78
C MET A 40 6.60 -9.66 11.18
N LEU A 41 7.59 -9.93 12.02
CA LEU A 41 8.59 -8.95 12.42
C LEU A 41 9.42 -8.44 11.23
N SER A 42 9.75 -9.32 10.28
CA SER A 42 10.47 -8.95 9.06
C SER A 42 9.65 -7.99 8.20
N MET A 43 8.35 -8.26 8.05
CA MET A 43 7.43 -7.39 7.31
C MET A 43 7.32 -6.00 7.95
N PHE A 44 7.18 -5.92 9.28
CA PHE A 44 7.16 -4.61 9.97
C PHE A 44 8.48 -3.86 9.87
N ARG A 45 9.63 -4.56 9.95
CA ARG A 45 10.94 -3.93 9.83
C ARG A 45 11.16 -3.34 8.44
N MET A 46 10.72 -4.06 7.41
CA MET A 46 10.74 -3.62 6.02
C MET A 46 9.92 -2.33 5.83
N LEU A 47 8.69 -2.28 6.34
CA LEU A 47 7.86 -1.08 6.30
C LEU A 47 8.51 0.10 7.04
N GLY A 48 9.17 -0.17 8.17
CA GLY A 48 9.92 0.84 8.91
C GLY A 48 11.16 1.35 8.18
N GLU A 49 11.75 0.57 7.28
CA GLU A 49 12.86 0.99 6.44
C GLU A 49 12.36 1.88 5.29
N LEU A 50 11.29 1.46 4.62
CA LEU A 50 10.59 2.27 3.60
C LEU A 50 10.10 3.61 4.16
N ALA A 51 9.67 3.63 5.42
CA ALA A 51 9.22 4.85 6.09
C ALA A 51 10.32 5.89 6.33
N ARG A 52 11.60 5.47 6.35
CA ARG A 52 12.73 6.35 6.70
C ARG A 52 13.34 7.05 5.50
N ASP A 53 13.04 6.59 4.30
CA ASP A 53 13.70 7.05 3.08
C ASP A 53 12.63 7.25 2.00
N ALA A 54 12.12 8.47 1.94
CA ALA A 54 11.04 8.87 1.04
C ALA A 54 11.44 8.76 -0.44
N ASP A 55 12.75 8.84 -0.75
CA ASP A 55 13.26 8.77 -2.13
C ASP A 55 12.99 7.41 -2.78
N ARG A 56 12.69 6.39 -1.96
CA ARG A 56 12.31 5.03 -2.41
C ARG A 56 10.91 4.96 -3.03
N GLY A 57 10.13 6.03 -2.95
CA GLY A 57 8.84 6.16 -3.65
C GLY A 57 7.63 5.59 -2.92
N LEU A 58 7.74 5.21 -1.64
CA LEU A 58 6.57 4.88 -0.83
C LEU A 58 5.91 6.18 -0.33
N LEU A 59 4.72 6.47 -0.86
CA LEU A 59 3.93 7.66 -0.49
C LEU A 59 3.18 7.48 0.83
N GLY A 60 2.68 6.26 1.07
CA GLY A 60 1.88 6.00 2.25
C GLY A 60 1.63 4.51 2.48
N ARG A 61 1.25 4.17 3.71
CA ARG A 61 0.83 2.81 4.05
C ARG A 61 -0.29 2.80 5.07
N VAL A 62 -1.16 1.81 4.96
CA VAL A 62 -2.21 1.50 5.94
C VAL A 62 -2.03 0.05 6.37
N VAL A 63 -1.89 -0.18 7.68
CA VAL A 63 -1.85 -1.53 8.25
C VAL A 63 -3.23 -1.84 8.80
N LEU A 64 -3.81 -2.93 8.32
CA LEU A 64 -5.14 -3.40 8.68
C LEU A 64 -5.03 -4.82 9.25
N THR A 65 -5.77 -5.07 10.32
CA THR A 65 -5.92 -6.40 10.91
C THR A 65 -7.34 -6.86 10.62
N ALA A 66 -7.55 -7.74 9.63
CA ALA A 66 -8.89 -8.21 9.29
C ALA A 66 -9.40 -9.27 10.29
N SER A 67 -8.47 -10.02 10.88
CA SER A 67 -8.75 -10.93 12.00
C SER A 67 -7.49 -11.11 12.84
N PRO A 68 -7.56 -11.70 14.05
CA PRO A 68 -6.35 -12.04 14.82
C PRO A 68 -5.35 -12.92 14.06
N ARG A 69 -5.80 -13.59 12.97
CA ARG A 69 -4.97 -14.42 12.10
C ARG A 69 -4.47 -13.71 10.85
N THR A 70 -5.11 -12.63 10.42
CA THR A 70 -4.89 -12.09 9.06
C THR A 70 -4.59 -10.60 9.09
N TYR A 71 -3.43 -10.27 8.54
CA TYR A 71 -2.88 -8.93 8.49
C TYR A 71 -2.71 -8.50 7.04
N TYR A 72 -3.08 -7.26 6.76
CA TYR A 72 -3.10 -6.64 5.44
C TYR A 72 -2.34 -5.33 5.55
N ILE A 73 -1.53 -5.05 4.54
CA ILE A 73 -0.85 -3.78 4.41
C ILE A 73 -1.15 -3.27 3.01
N VAL A 74 -1.77 -2.10 2.94
CA VAL A 74 -1.96 -1.37 1.69
C VAL A 74 -0.86 -0.34 1.60
N GLN A 75 -0.11 -0.34 0.51
CA GLN A 75 0.98 0.58 0.23
C GLN A 75 0.66 1.39 -1.03
N TYR A 76 0.91 2.69 -0.98
CA TYR A 76 0.75 3.61 -2.10
C TYR A 76 2.13 4.02 -2.57
N TRP A 77 2.38 3.89 -3.87
CA TRP A 77 3.66 4.13 -4.49
C TRP A 77 3.55 5.22 -5.54
N GLU A 78 4.63 5.99 -5.68
CA GLU A 78 4.73 7.09 -6.64
C GLU A 78 4.74 6.60 -8.09
N SER A 79 5.30 5.42 -8.35
CA SER A 79 5.31 4.84 -9.69
C SER A 79 5.54 3.33 -9.66
N LYS A 80 5.20 2.69 -10.78
CA LYS A 80 5.43 1.27 -11.01
C LYS A 80 6.93 0.96 -11.00
N GLU A 81 7.72 1.85 -11.57
CA GLU A 81 9.17 1.76 -11.70
C GLU A 81 9.85 1.80 -10.33
N LYS A 82 9.46 2.74 -9.45
CA LYS A 82 10.00 2.80 -8.08
C LYS A 82 9.60 1.57 -7.26
N LEU A 83 8.36 1.10 -7.42
CA LEU A 83 7.92 -0.16 -6.80
C LEU A 83 8.79 -1.35 -7.25
N TYR A 84 9.01 -1.51 -8.56
CA TYR A 84 9.85 -2.60 -9.07
C TYR A 84 11.32 -2.47 -8.67
N ALA A 85 11.87 -1.25 -8.70
CA ALA A 85 13.23 -0.99 -8.27
C ALA A 85 13.43 -1.42 -6.81
N TYR A 86 12.46 -1.10 -5.94
CA TYR A 86 12.49 -1.57 -4.56
C TYR A 86 12.37 -3.10 -4.45
N ALA A 87 11.41 -3.70 -5.16
CA ALA A 87 11.15 -5.14 -5.09
C ALA A 87 12.33 -5.98 -5.59
N ALA A 88 13.05 -5.49 -6.61
CA ALA A 88 14.17 -6.17 -7.25
C ALA A 88 15.54 -5.84 -6.62
N SER A 89 15.63 -4.82 -5.76
CA SER A 89 16.92 -4.37 -5.25
C SER A 89 17.54 -5.40 -4.28
N PRO A 90 18.77 -5.88 -4.57
CA PRO A 90 19.44 -6.91 -3.75
C PRO A 90 19.92 -6.36 -2.40
N ASP A 91 20.12 -5.05 -2.30
CA ASP A 91 20.62 -4.37 -1.11
C ASP A 91 19.52 -4.13 -0.07
N MET A 92 18.27 -4.31 -0.47
CA MET A 92 17.11 -4.00 0.36
C MET A 92 16.74 -5.16 1.27
N PHE A 93 16.23 -4.82 2.47
CA PHE A 93 15.88 -5.83 3.46
C PHE A 93 14.82 -6.82 2.95
N HIS A 94 13.94 -6.41 2.03
CA HIS A 94 13.00 -7.29 1.35
C HIS A 94 13.68 -8.51 0.68
N HIS A 95 14.80 -8.30 -0.01
CA HIS A 95 15.53 -9.39 -0.67
C HIS A 95 16.16 -10.38 0.34
N ARG A 96 16.76 -9.85 1.42
CA ARG A 96 17.29 -10.69 2.52
C ARG A 96 16.18 -11.50 3.20
N VAL A 97 15.00 -10.91 3.38
CA VAL A 97 13.83 -11.58 3.96
C VAL A 97 13.34 -12.70 3.07
N TRP A 98 13.21 -12.48 1.76
CA TRP A 98 12.87 -13.55 0.82
C TRP A 98 13.89 -14.68 0.81
N GLY A 99 15.18 -14.38 0.89
CA GLY A 99 16.21 -15.42 1.04
C GLY A 99 16.03 -16.28 2.30
N ILE A 100 15.62 -15.67 3.43
CA ILE A 100 15.34 -16.40 4.68
C ILE A 100 14.04 -17.21 4.57
N VAL A 101 12.98 -16.61 4.03
CA VAL A 101 11.67 -17.27 3.83
C VAL A 101 11.83 -18.46 2.89
N ASN A 102 12.48 -18.29 1.74
CA ASN A 102 12.74 -19.35 0.77
C ASN A 102 13.55 -20.50 1.38
N ARG A 103 14.57 -20.21 2.21
CA ARG A 103 15.32 -21.26 2.93
C ARG A 103 14.44 -22.01 3.92
N LYS A 104 13.59 -21.32 4.69
CA LYS A 104 12.70 -21.97 5.67
C LYS A 104 11.58 -22.76 4.99
N GLU A 105 11.08 -22.27 3.86
CA GLU A 105 10.10 -22.97 3.02
C GLU A 105 10.69 -24.26 2.46
N ARG A 106 11.89 -24.20 1.87
CA ARG A 106 12.63 -25.39 1.38
C ARG A 106 12.88 -26.43 2.49
N ALA A 107 13.08 -25.98 3.72
CA ALA A 107 13.23 -26.85 4.89
C ALA A 107 11.89 -27.41 5.43
N GLY A 108 10.75 -27.11 4.78
CA GLY A 108 9.41 -27.56 5.21
C GLY A 108 8.88 -26.87 6.47
N LYS A 109 9.56 -25.83 6.98
CA LYS A 109 9.29 -25.21 8.29
C LYS A 109 8.31 -24.03 8.25
N VAL A 110 7.68 -23.77 7.12
CA VAL A 110 6.74 -22.63 6.93
C VAL A 110 5.48 -23.06 6.19
N ARG A 111 5.64 -24.01 5.27
CA ARG A 111 4.58 -24.53 4.42
C ARG A 111 3.41 -25.04 5.28
N GLY A 112 2.21 -24.56 5.00
CA GLY A 112 0.98 -24.91 5.74
C GLY A 112 0.75 -24.09 7.00
N HIS A 113 1.79 -23.57 7.67
CA HIS A 113 1.64 -22.82 8.93
C HIS A 113 1.41 -21.33 8.75
N VAL A 114 1.94 -20.75 7.67
CA VAL A 114 1.81 -19.33 7.33
C VAL A 114 1.48 -19.18 5.85
N GLY A 115 0.46 -18.40 5.55
CA GLY A 115 0.17 -17.91 4.20
C GLY A 115 0.73 -16.51 4.01
N LEU A 116 1.30 -16.25 2.84
CA LEU A 116 1.74 -14.94 2.38
C LEU A 116 1.09 -14.68 1.02
N TRP A 117 0.75 -13.42 0.75
CA TRP A 117 0.19 -13.02 -0.53
C TRP A 117 0.53 -11.55 -0.80
N HIS A 118 0.50 -11.17 -2.08
CA HIS A 118 0.58 -9.78 -2.50
C HIS A 118 -0.19 -9.56 -3.81
N GLU A 119 -0.68 -8.34 -4.01
CA GLU A 119 -1.37 -7.90 -5.23
C GLU A 119 -0.89 -6.48 -5.58
N ALA A 120 -0.52 -6.25 -6.83
CA ALA A 120 -0.08 -4.95 -7.31
C ALA A 120 -1.04 -4.43 -8.37
N TYR A 121 -1.52 -3.19 -8.18
CA TYR A 121 -2.44 -2.50 -9.07
C TYR A 121 -1.77 -1.23 -9.58
N VAL A 122 -1.76 -1.05 -10.89
CA VAL A 122 -1.37 0.19 -11.56
C VAL A 122 -2.65 0.74 -12.19
N VAL A 123 -3.18 1.81 -11.60
CA VAL A 123 -4.49 2.35 -11.93
C VAL A 123 -4.28 3.65 -12.70
N PRO A 124 -4.65 3.69 -13.99
CA PRO A 124 -4.48 4.89 -14.80
C PRO A 124 -5.27 6.08 -14.25
N GLU A 125 -4.80 7.30 -14.53
CA GLU A 125 -5.52 8.52 -14.15
C GLU A 125 -7.00 8.47 -14.61
N GLY A 126 -7.89 8.77 -13.67
CA GLY A 126 -9.34 8.72 -13.90
C GLY A 126 -9.96 7.34 -13.89
N SER A 127 -9.21 6.31 -13.51
CA SER A 127 -9.73 4.97 -13.22
C SER A 127 -9.83 4.71 -11.71
N TYR A 128 -9.74 5.76 -10.90
CA TYR A 128 -9.87 5.72 -9.45
C TYR A 128 -10.76 6.88 -8.97
N GLU A 129 -11.50 6.66 -7.88
CA GLU A 129 -12.22 7.69 -7.16
C GLU A 129 -12.15 7.42 -5.65
N SER A 130 -12.26 8.46 -4.84
CA SER A 130 -12.31 8.32 -3.38
C SER A 130 -13.20 9.38 -2.75
N ILE A 131 -13.82 9.05 -1.63
CA ILE A 131 -14.59 9.97 -0.82
C ILE A 131 -14.41 9.65 0.65
N TYR A 132 -14.30 10.69 1.47
CA TYR A 132 -14.07 10.59 2.91
C TYR A 132 -15.05 11.52 3.63
N PHE A 133 -15.65 11.04 4.72
CA PHE A 133 -16.64 11.76 5.52
C PHE A 133 -16.17 11.81 6.96
N ASP A 134 -15.90 13.01 7.49
CA ASP A 134 -15.46 13.19 8.89
C ASP A 134 -14.28 12.26 9.26
N MET A 135 -13.36 12.08 8.32
CA MET A 135 -12.23 11.16 8.43
C MET A 135 -10.90 11.90 8.29
N PRO A 136 -9.86 11.52 9.05
CA PRO A 136 -8.51 11.98 8.75
C PRO A 136 -8.06 11.46 7.37
N ALA A 137 -7.06 12.11 6.78
CA ALA A 137 -6.41 11.62 5.56
C ALA A 137 -5.88 10.19 5.76
N VAL A 138 -6.43 9.24 5.00
CA VAL A 138 -6.07 7.82 5.06
C VAL A 138 -6.16 7.22 3.66
N GLY A 139 -5.44 6.13 3.44
CA GLY A 139 -5.41 5.48 2.13
C GLY A 139 -4.86 6.43 1.07
N LEU A 140 -5.59 6.57 -0.04
CA LEU A 140 -5.19 7.41 -1.16
C LEU A 140 -4.99 8.89 -0.76
N ALA A 141 -5.89 9.45 0.06
CA ALA A 141 -5.75 10.82 0.56
C ALA A 141 -4.56 10.99 1.52
N GLY A 142 -4.19 9.95 2.26
CA GLY A 142 -2.98 9.97 3.08
C GLY A 142 -1.69 9.95 2.26
N ALA A 143 -1.75 9.39 1.04
CA ALA A 143 -0.61 9.27 0.14
C ALA A 143 -0.43 10.49 -0.78
N HIS A 144 -1.52 11.08 -1.27
CA HIS A 144 -1.49 12.18 -2.25
C HIS A 144 -1.98 13.52 -1.71
N GLY A 145 -2.50 13.56 -0.48
CA GLY A 145 -3.15 14.75 0.08
C GLY A 145 -4.68 14.66 0.03
N GLN A 146 -5.34 15.56 0.76
CA GLN A 146 -6.78 15.56 0.97
C GLN A 146 -7.34 16.95 0.65
N VAL A 147 -8.35 17.02 -0.23
CA VAL A 147 -9.00 18.27 -0.65
C VAL A 147 -10.51 18.23 -0.43
N PRO A 148 -11.18 19.40 -0.30
CA PRO A 148 -12.63 19.48 -0.29
C PRO A 148 -13.27 18.81 -1.51
N LEU A 149 -14.39 18.10 -1.32
CA LEU A 149 -15.02 17.30 -2.36
C LEU A 149 -15.41 18.13 -3.61
N ASP A 150 -15.80 19.39 -3.41
CA ASP A 150 -16.17 20.33 -4.47
C ASP A 150 -15.04 20.63 -5.47
N LYS A 151 -13.78 20.35 -5.12
CA LYS A 151 -12.63 20.50 -6.02
C LYS A 151 -12.56 19.44 -7.12
N ARG A 152 -13.10 18.24 -6.89
CA ARG A 152 -13.08 17.13 -7.86
C ARG A 152 -14.48 16.71 -8.33
N GLY A 153 -15.54 17.25 -7.72
CA GLY A 153 -16.93 17.03 -8.09
C GLY A 153 -17.72 16.16 -7.09
N ARG A 154 -19.04 16.36 -7.08
CA ARG A 154 -19.93 15.76 -6.07
C ARG A 154 -20.22 14.30 -6.38
N TYR A 155 -20.34 13.95 -7.66
CA TYR A 155 -20.66 12.60 -8.09
C TYR A 155 -19.39 11.79 -8.35
N ALA A 156 -19.49 10.46 -8.27
CA ALA A 156 -18.37 9.58 -8.58
C ALA A 156 -17.90 9.74 -10.03
N GLU A 157 -18.84 9.95 -10.97
CA GLU A 157 -18.54 10.21 -12.37
C GLU A 157 -17.65 11.44 -12.57
N ASP A 158 -17.89 12.53 -11.84
CA ASP A 158 -17.07 13.74 -11.91
C ASP A 158 -15.61 13.44 -11.51
N ARG A 159 -15.44 12.63 -10.45
CA ARG A 159 -14.13 12.26 -9.93
C ARG A 159 -13.40 11.29 -10.87
N PHE A 160 -14.10 10.33 -11.45
CA PHE A 160 -13.52 9.48 -12.50
C PHE A 160 -13.19 10.27 -13.78
N ALA A 161 -13.94 11.32 -14.09
CA ALA A 161 -13.68 12.20 -15.24
C ALA A 161 -12.50 13.17 -14.99
N HIS A 162 -12.05 13.32 -13.73
CA HIS A 162 -10.96 14.23 -13.40
C HIS A 162 -9.65 13.83 -14.11
N ARG A 163 -8.96 14.82 -14.70
CA ARG A 163 -7.64 14.67 -15.30
C ARG A 163 -6.77 15.87 -14.92
N SER A 164 -5.52 15.62 -14.56
CA SER A 164 -4.53 16.66 -14.30
C SER A 164 -4.24 17.48 -15.56
N ALA A 165 -3.82 18.73 -15.39
CA ALA A 165 -3.68 19.72 -16.48
C ALA A 165 -2.65 19.36 -17.59
N GLY A 166 -2.01 18.19 -17.52
CA GLY A 166 -1.09 17.67 -18.55
C GLY A 166 -1.56 16.41 -19.29
N ALA A 167 -2.61 15.72 -18.83
CA ALA A 167 -3.01 14.44 -19.39
C ALA A 167 -3.76 14.54 -20.73
N GLY A 168 -4.35 15.71 -21.03
CA GLY A 168 -5.08 15.96 -22.28
C GLY A 168 -4.20 16.24 -23.51
N ARG A 169 -2.87 16.14 -23.42
CA ARG A 169 -1.95 16.55 -24.51
C ARG A 169 -1.17 15.43 -25.18
N LYS A 170 -1.53 14.16 -24.96
CA LYS A 170 -0.91 13.01 -25.63
C LYS A 170 -1.89 12.29 -26.55
N THR A 171 -2.28 12.94 -27.64
CA THR A 171 -2.71 12.26 -28.88
C THR A 171 -2.17 13.07 -30.05
N GLY A 172 -1.01 12.63 -30.55
CA GLY A 172 -0.57 12.86 -31.92
C GLY A 172 -0.93 11.64 -32.75
#